data_AF-A0A452YLN7-F1
#
_entry.id   AF-A0A452YLN7-F1
#
_cell.length_a   1.000
_cell.length_b   1.000
_cell.length_c   1.000
_cell.angle_alpha   90.00
_cell.angle_beta   90.00
_cell.angle_gamma   90.00
#
_symmetry.space_group_name_H-M   'P 1'
#
loop_
_entity.id
_entity.type
_entity.pdbx_description
1 polymer ?
#
loop_
_entity_poly.entity_id
_entity_poly.type
_entity_poly.pdbx_seq_one_letter_code
_entity_poly.pdbx_strand_id
1 'polypeptide(L)'
;DHRQFKQRYFEFLDYHDDPTGPVFLRICGESSCDGLPNDYLAVIAKKFGAAVVTPEHRYYGKSSPFDSLTTDNLRFLSSKQALFDLAVFRQHYQ
;
A
#
# COMPACT_ATOMS: atom_id res chain seq x y z
N ASP A 1 21.61 2.90 -0.54
CA ASP A 1 21.16 2.30 -1.80
C ASP A 1 20.00 3.15 -2.31
N HIS A 2 20.06 3.61 -3.56
CA HIS A 2 19.10 4.55 -4.16
C HIS A 2 18.28 3.90 -5.29
N ARG A 3 18.36 2.58 -5.46
CA ARG A 3 17.55 1.86 -6.43
C ARG A 3 16.07 1.97 -6.08
N GLN A 4 15.24 2.07 -7.12
CA GLN A 4 13.79 2.20 -7.02
C GLN A 4 13.12 1.04 -7.75
N PHE A 5 11.89 0.71 -7.32
CA PHE A 5 11.04 -0.24 -8.01
C PHE A 5 9.61 0.29 -8.05
N LYS A 6 8.79 -0.25 -8.94
CA LYS A 6 7.38 0.12 -9.03
C LYS A 6 6.58 -0.63 -7.97
N GLN A 7 5.96 0.12 -7.07
CA GLN A 7 5.03 -0.42 -6.08
C GLN A 7 3.60 -0.26 -6.61
N ARG A 8 2.86 -1.37 -6.67
CA ARG A 8 1.44 -1.34 -7.01
C ARG A 8 0.65 -0.82 -5.80
N TYR A 9 -0.38 -0.04 -6.04
CA TYR A 9 -1.35 0.35 -5.02
C TYR A 9 -2.75 0.36 -5.61
N PHE A 10 -3.75 0.39 -4.74
CA PHE A 10 -5.15 0.45 -5.11
C PHE A 10 -5.81 1.64 -4.44
N GLU A 11 -6.78 2.23 -5.13
CA GLU A 11 -7.59 3.33 -4.63
C GLU A 11 -9.05 2.94 -4.63
N PHE A 12 -9.76 3.37 -3.60
CA PHE A 12 -11.20 3.31 -3.53
C PHE A 12 -11.70 4.68 -3.07
N LEU A 13 -12.34 5.39 -4.00
CA LEU A 13 -12.72 6.80 -3.84
C LEU A 13 -14.24 6.99 -3.77
N ASP A 14 -15.04 5.93 -3.90
CA ASP A 14 -16.51 6.02 -4.02
C ASP A 14 -17.19 6.69 -2.82
N TYR A 15 -16.55 6.69 -1.65
CA TYR A 15 -17.05 7.32 -0.43
C TYR A 15 -16.29 8.60 -0.04
N HIS A 16 -15.36 9.06 -0.88
CA HIS A 16 -14.48 10.16 -0.51
C HIS A 16 -15.18 11.52 -0.63
N ASP A 17 -15.26 12.25 0.48
CA ASP A 17 -15.79 13.62 0.54
C ASP A 17 -14.69 14.63 0.16
N ASP A 18 -14.20 14.58 -1.08
CA ASP A 18 -13.14 15.46 -1.59
C ASP A 18 -13.53 16.96 -1.49
N PRO A 19 -12.64 17.86 -1.01
CA PRO A 19 -11.25 17.65 -0.54
C PRO A 19 -11.12 17.51 0.99
N THR A 20 -12.25 17.36 1.70
CA THR A 20 -12.30 17.42 3.17
C THR A 20 -12.21 16.06 3.85
N GLY A 21 -12.53 15.00 3.11
CA GLY A 21 -12.52 13.63 3.58
C GLY A 21 -11.10 13.16 3.94
N PRO A 22 -10.93 12.30 4.95
CA PRO A 22 -9.63 11.71 5.25
C PRO A 22 -9.24 10.64 4.22
N VAL A 23 -7.96 10.30 4.19
CA VAL A 23 -7.45 9.13 3.47
C VAL A 23 -7.09 8.06 4.50
N PHE A 24 -7.70 6.88 4.39
CA PHE A 24 -7.34 5.70 5.17
C PHE A 24 -6.29 4.89 4.42
N LEU A 25 -5.09 4.84 5.00
CA LEU A 25 -3.98 4.04 4.48
C LEU A 25 -4.07 2.60 5.01
N ARG A 26 -4.37 1.64 4.13
CA ARG A 26 -4.41 0.21 4.48
C ARG A 26 -3.11 -0.47 4.06
N ILE A 27 -2.47 -1.15 5.01
CA ILE A 27 -1.24 -1.91 4.76
C ILE A 27 -1.63 -3.37 4.53
N CYS A 28 -1.27 -3.93 3.37
CA CYS A 28 -1.48 -5.34 3.08
C CYS A 28 -0.44 -6.21 3.80
N GLY A 29 -0.81 -7.46 4.09
CA GLY A 29 0.08 -8.47 4.66
C GLY A 29 0.98 -9.14 3.63
N GLU A 30 1.37 -10.37 3.96
CA GLU A 30 2.31 -11.23 3.22
C GLU A 30 1.71 -11.91 1.97
N SER A 31 0.90 -11.19 1.19
CA SER A 31 0.26 -11.71 -0.01
C SER A 31 0.08 -10.64 -1.09
N SER A 32 -0.24 -11.08 -2.32
CA SER A 32 -0.73 -10.15 -3.35
C SER A 32 -1.93 -9.41 -2.76
N CYS A 33 -1.91 -8.09 -2.87
CA CYS A 33 -2.99 -7.31 -2.31
C CYS A 33 -4.18 -7.29 -3.27
N ASP A 34 -5.34 -7.51 -2.69
CA ASP A 34 -6.64 -7.26 -3.30
C ASP A 34 -7.13 -5.92 -2.76
N GLY A 35 -7.58 -5.03 -3.65
CA GLY A 35 -7.81 -3.60 -3.39
C GLY A 35 -8.58 -3.27 -2.11
N LEU A 36 -9.89 -3.01 -2.23
CA LEU A 36 -10.75 -2.86 -1.05
C LEU A 36 -11.34 -4.23 -0.68
N PRO A 37 -10.92 -4.85 0.43
CA PRO A 37 -11.63 -6.02 0.96
C PRO A 37 -13.05 -5.62 1.39
N ASN A 38 -14.01 -6.52 1.26
CA ASN A 38 -15.33 -6.38 1.86
C ASN A 38 -15.25 -6.58 3.39
N ASP A 39 -14.60 -5.65 4.07
CA ASP A 39 -14.34 -5.68 5.51
C ASP A 39 -14.83 -4.40 6.21
N TYR A 40 -14.55 -4.31 7.51
CA TYR A 40 -15.00 -3.19 8.34
C TYR A 40 -14.39 -1.85 7.91
N LEU A 41 -13.28 -1.83 7.15
CA LEU A 41 -12.65 -0.61 6.64
C LEU A 41 -13.60 0.12 5.68
N ALA A 42 -14.33 -0.61 4.85
CA ALA A 42 -15.32 -0.03 3.93
C ALA A 42 -16.46 0.67 4.70
N VAL A 43 -16.91 0.06 5.80
CA VAL A 43 -17.97 0.61 6.67
C VAL A 43 -17.53 1.92 7.31
N ILE A 44 -16.31 1.95 7.87
CA ILE A 44 -15.78 3.18 8.48
C ILE A 44 -15.43 4.23 7.43
N ALA A 45 -14.92 3.84 6.25
CA ALA A 45 -14.65 4.77 5.17
C ALA A 45 -15.92 5.50 4.74
N LYS A 46 -17.02 4.77 4.55
CA LYS A 46 -18.33 5.36 4.27
C LYS A 46 -18.81 6.31 5.37
N LYS A 47 -18.61 5.93 6.63
CA LYS A 47 -19.04 6.76 7.78
C LYS A 47 -18.30 8.08 7.86
N PHE A 48 -17.03 8.11 7.47
CA PHE A 48 -16.15 9.27 7.61
C PHE A 48 -15.90 10.03 6.30
N GLY A 49 -16.56 9.65 5.20
CA GLY A 49 -16.29 10.28 3.91
C GLY A 49 -14.87 10.01 3.40
N ALA A 50 -14.30 8.85 3.73
CA ALA A 50 -12.88 8.58 3.53
C ALA A 50 -12.59 7.89 2.20
N ALA A 51 -11.47 8.27 1.56
CA ALA A 51 -10.83 7.46 0.55
C ALA A 51 -10.08 6.30 1.23
N VAL A 52 -10.00 5.14 0.58
CA VAL A 52 -9.14 4.05 1.02
C VAL A 52 -8.04 3.83 0.00
N VAL A 53 -6.80 3.89 0.46
CA VAL A 53 -5.62 3.70 -0.38
C VAL A 53 -4.77 2.59 0.20
N THR A 54 -4.39 1.66 -0.67
CA THR A 54 -3.82 0.38 -0.27
C THR A 54 -2.54 0.09 -1.06
N PRO A 55 -1.35 0.52 -0.58
CA PRO A 55 -0.08 0.13 -1.19
C PRO A 55 0.25 -1.35 -0.94
N GLU A 56 0.62 -2.06 -2.00
CA GLU A 56 1.01 -3.46 -1.92
C GLU A 56 2.42 -3.60 -1.32
N HIS A 57 2.57 -4.55 -0.41
CA HIS A 57 3.82 -4.77 0.30
C HIS A 57 4.93 -5.24 -0.65
N ARG A 58 6.16 -4.73 -0.44
CA ARG A 58 7.36 -5.19 -1.19
C ARG A 58 7.50 -6.71 -1.16
N TYR A 59 7.94 -7.29 -2.28
CA TYR A 59 8.11 -8.72 -2.55
C TYR A 59 6.82 -9.54 -2.68
N TYR A 60 5.64 -8.91 -2.64
CA TYR A 60 4.38 -9.61 -2.82
C TYR A 60 3.62 -9.10 -4.06
N GLY A 61 2.81 -9.98 -4.65
CA GLY A 61 2.01 -9.67 -5.84
C GLY A 61 2.85 -9.17 -7.01
N LYS A 62 2.60 -7.94 -7.44
CA LYS A 62 3.33 -7.29 -8.55
C LYS A 62 4.38 -6.29 -8.05
N SER A 63 4.58 -6.19 -6.74
CA SER A 63 5.44 -5.19 -6.10
C SER A 63 6.75 -5.81 -5.67
N SER A 64 7.57 -6.28 -6.62
CA SER A 64 8.88 -6.86 -6.33
C SER A 64 10.02 -5.99 -6.88
N PRO A 65 11.06 -5.70 -6.07
CA PRO A 65 12.27 -5.03 -6.56
C PRO A 65 13.18 -5.93 -7.41
N PHE A 66 12.97 -7.25 -7.36
CA PHE A 66 13.79 -8.24 -8.05
C PHE A 66 12.91 -9.31 -8.71
N ASP A 67 13.36 -9.85 -9.83
CA ASP A 67 12.65 -10.92 -10.55
C ASP A 67 12.80 -12.28 -9.86
N SER A 68 13.87 -12.48 -9.08
CA SER A 68 14.16 -13.74 -8.38
C SER A 68 14.24 -13.56 -6.86
N LEU A 69 13.65 -14.51 -6.14
CA LEU A 69 13.59 -14.51 -4.67
C LEU A 69 14.73 -15.35 -4.05
N THR A 70 15.97 -14.99 -4.37
CA THR A 70 17.15 -15.56 -3.71
C THR A 70 17.35 -14.93 -2.33
N THR A 71 18.08 -15.59 -1.42
CA THR A 71 18.39 -15.05 -0.09
C THR A 71 19.05 -13.66 -0.16
N ASP A 72 19.96 -13.46 -1.11
CA ASP A 72 20.61 -12.16 -1.33
C ASP A 72 19.63 -11.07 -1.74
N ASN A 73 18.64 -11.39 -2.58
CA ASN A 73 17.61 -10.44 -2.99
C ASN A 73 16.61 -10.20 -1.86
N LEU A 74 16.33 -11.20 -1.02
CA LEU A 74 15.41 -11.09 0.12
C LEU A 74 15.99 -10.31 1.31
N ARG A 75 17.27 -9.95 1.29
CA ARG A 75 17.86 -9.10 2.37
C ARG A 75 17.16 -7.75 2.56
N PHE A 76 16.40 -7.28 1.57
CA PHE A 76 15.59 -6.06 1.70
C PHE A 76 14.12 -6.30 2.05
N LEU A 77 13.69 -7.56 2.21
CA LEU A 77 12.40 -7.92 2.78
C LEU A 77 12.49 -7.79 4.31
N SER A 78 12.29 -6.57 4.81
CA SER A 78 12.25 -6.28 6.25
C SER A 78 11.15 -5.26 6.55
N SER A 79 10.56 -5.36 7.74
CA SER A 79 9.53 -4.42 8.19
C SER A 79 10.04 -2.97 8.21
N LYS A 80 11.33 -2.77 8.56
CA LYS A 80 11.96 -1.44 8.53
C LYS A 80 11.90 -0.83 7.13
N GLN A 81 12.23 -1.61 6.11
CA GLN A 81 12.21 -1.13 4.74
C GLN A 81 10.77 -0.98 4.20
N ALA A 82 9.85 -1.86 4.58
CA ALA A 82 8.43 -1.71 4.25
C ALA A 82 7.82 -0.42 4.84
N LEU A 83 8.19 -0.05 6.07
CA LEU A 83 7.79 1.23 6.67
C LEU A 83 8.36 2.44 5.92
N PHE A 84 9.58 2.34 5.38
CA PHE A 84 10.12 3.38 4.50
C PHE A 84 9.36 3.50 3.18
N ASP A 85 8.89 2.38 2.60
CA ASP A 85 8.01 2.44 1.41
C ASP A 85 6.74 3.21 1.72
N LEU A 86 6.10 2.96 2.87
CA LEU A 86 4.89 3.68 3.27
C LEU A 86 5.14 5.17 3.48
N ALA A 87 6.30 5.55 4.03
CA ALA A 87 6.68 6.95 4.19
C ALA A 87 6.88 7.65 2.83
N VAL A 88 7.54 7.00 1.88
CA VAL A 88 7.72 7.51 0.51
C VAL A 88 6.39 7.54 -0.24
N PHE A 89 5.57 6.50 -0.11
CA PHE A 89 4.24 6.43 -0.73
C PHE A 89 3.36 7.58 -0.26
N ARG A 90 3.34 7.88 1.05
CA ARG A 90 2.61 9.03 1.59
C ARG A 90 3.06 10.34 0.95
N GLN A 91 4.36 10.54 0.76
CA GLN A 91 4.90 11.74 0.10
C GLN A 91 4.55 11.83 -1.39
N HIS A 92 4.39 10.68 -2.05
CA HIS A 92 3.99 10.62 -3.46
C HIS A 92 2.48 10.88 -3.66
N TYR A 93 1.66 10.45 -2.69
CA TYR A 93 0.20 10.50 -2.77
C TYR A 93 -0.40 11.85 -2.35
N GLN A 94 0.25 12.57 -1.43
CA GLN A 94 -0.13 13.91 -0.97
C GLN A 94 0.40 15.00 -1.90
#